data_AF-A0A292IIQ2-F1
#
_entry.id   AF-A0A292IIQ2-F1
#
_cell.length_a   1.000
_cell.length_b   1.000
_cell.length_c   1.000
_cell.angle_alpha   90.00
_cell.angle_beta   90.00
_cell.angle_gamma   90.00
#
_symmetry.space_group_name_H-M   'P 1'
#
loop_
_entity.id
_entity.type
_entity.pdbx_description
1 polymer ?
#
loop_
_entity_poly.entity_id
_entity_poly.type
_entity_poly.pdbx_seq_one_letter_code
_entity_poly.pdbx_strand_id
1 'polypeptide(L)'
;MKLIVTGKKINANIERIIAKSKDCGQVFSEDRFYTIVNEYLDCNLKKHSRLLYYIVVFLFRSSNYKHSVDIVNGKPLWIWIVDVFCWFCLTAFIVCLIAGIAQPISVALSGLIKFDFSSINKAFQQTFADPTAVVLLVISFITFGIAMFYLYLLKKVIAVNRRYGLKDFVVYKTSFILNRERYISINHDLNKKTLKKLEKMLKKQQGSNHPPYWLVRNLDIFDDPVRWTILQVTNVMNKLFPDFALTLIFDHVPNERAKTMINTIDLDFKYLKANVVTETNDPLST
;
A
#
# COMPACT_ATOMS: atom_id res chain seq x y z
N MET A 1 -6.80 33.09 -12.38
CA MET A 1 -5.51 33.03 -11.67
C MET A 1 -5.15 31.57 -11.48
N LYS A 2 -3.90 31.19 -11.73
CA LYS A 2 -3.43 29.82 -11.60
C LYS A 2 -2.77 29.62 -10.24
N LEU A 3 -3.23 28.61 -9.50
CA LEU A 3 -2.74 28.28 -8.16
C LEU A 3 -2.13 26.89 -8.19
N ILE A 4 -0.91 26.77 -7.66
CA ILE A 4 -0.14 25.53 -7.62
C ILE A 4 0.13 25.16 -6.16
N VAL A 5 -0.39 24.01 -5.74
CA VAL A 5 -0.20 23.48 -4.39
C VAL A 5 0.78 22.32 -4.45
N THR A 6 1.83 22.38 -3.65
CA THR A 6 2.89 21.36 -3.60
C THR A 6 3.39 21.16 -2.16
N GLY A 7 4.28 20.20 -1.91
CA GLY A 7 4.79 19.95 -0.57
C GLY A 7 5.75 21.04 -0.06
N LYS A 8 5.70 21.38 1.24
CA LYS A 8 6.56 22.43 1.83
C LYS A 8 8.06 22.11 1.70
N LYS A 9 8.45 20.84 1.75
CA LYS A 9 9.86 20.40 1.68
C LYS A 9 10.48 20.49 0.28
N ILE A 10 9.69 20.73 -0.76
CA ILE A 10 10.19 20.84 -2.14
C ILE A 10 10.68 22.26 -2.39
N ASN A 11 12.00 22.43 -2.47
CA ASN A 11 12.65 23.73 -2.70
C ASN A 11 12.95 24.01 -4.18
N ALA A 12 12.29 23.32 -5.11
CA ALA A 12 12.46 23.54 -6.54
C ALA A 12 11.60 24.72 -7.05
N ASN A 13 12.10 25.45 -8.04
CA ASN A 13 11.30 26.44 -8.78
C ASN A 13 10.10 25.74 -9.46
N ILE A 14 8.96 26.42 -9.52
CA ILE A 14 7.68 25.93 -10.08
C ILE A 14 7.85 25.44 -11.52
N GLU A 15 8.53 26.22 -12.37
CA GLU A 15 8.82 25.84 -13.76
C GLU A 15 9.56 24.51 -13.83
N ARG A 16 10.54 24.34 -12.93
CA ARG A 16 11.31 23.11 -12.82
C ARG A 16 10.44 21.97 -12.31
N ILE A 17 9.50 22.20 -11.39
CA ILE A 17 8.57 21.18 -10.91
C ILE A 17 7.69 20.70 -12.06
N ILE A 18 7.12 21.62 -12.84
CA ILE A 18 6.24 21.32 -13.97
C ILE A 18 7.00 20.57 -15.07
N ALA A 19 8.12 21.11 -15.56
CA ALA A 19 8.92 20.49 -16.63
C ALA A 19 9.45 19.10 -16.26
N LYS A 20 9.61 18.85 -14.96
CA LYS A 20 10.08 17.58 -14.43
C LYS A 20 8.95 16.65 -13.97
N SER A 21 7.72 17.10 -13.92
CA SER A 21 6.64 16.27 -13.41
C SER A 21 6.20 15.21 -14.41
N LYS A 22 5.77 14.04 -13.92
CA LYS A 22 4.95 13.13 -14.70
C LYS A 22 3.58 13.80 -14.84
N ASP A 23 3.22 14.16 -16.07
CA ASP A 23 1.90 14.68 -16.36
C ASP A 23 0.88 13.52 -16.28
N CYS A 24 -0.01 13.58 -15.30
CA CYS A 24 -1.06 12.57 -15.13
C CYS A 24 -2.33 12.90 -15.93
N GLY A 25 -2.31 14.00 -16.70
CA GLY A 25 -3.43 14.54 -17.46
C GLY A 25 -4.38 15.38 -16.61
N GLN A 26 -5.45 15.84 -17.26
CA GLN A 26 -6.52 16.58 -16.59
C GLN A 26 -7.41 15.63 -15.79
N VAL A 27 -7.76 16.07 -14.58
CA VAL A 27 -8.80 15.41 -13.81
C VAL A 27 -10.16 15.88 -14.32
N PHE A 28 -11.07 14.93 -14.55
CA PHE A 28 -12.46 15.16 -14.96
C PHE A 28 -13.47 14.49 -14.03
N SER A 29 -13.00 13.70 -13.05
CA SER A 29 -13.83 13.02 -12.05
C SER A 29 -13.04 12.72 -10.78
N GLU A 30 -13.73 12.55 -9.65
CA GLU A 30 -13.10 12.14 -8.39
C GLU A 30 -12.40 10.79 -8.53
N ASP A 31 -13.03 9.84 -9.24
CA ASP A 31 -12.46 8.51 -9.51
C ASP A 31 -11.09 8.63 -10.20
N ARG A 32 -10.94 9.57 -11.15
CA ARG A 32 -9.65 9.81 -11.83
C ARG A 32 -8.59 10.32 -10.85
N PHE A 33 -8.94 11.24 -9.95
CA PHE A 33 -8.03 11.73 -8.91
C PHE A 33 -7.54 10.58 -8.02
N TYR A 34 -8.46 9.79 -7.46
CA TYR A 34 -8.09 8.69 -6.57
C TYR A 34 -7.31 7.59 -7.29
N THR A 35 -7.55 7.37 -8.58
CA THR A 35 -6.71 6.47 -9.40
C THR A 35 -5.26 6.95 -9.45
N ILE A 36 -5.04 8.24 -9.71
CA ILE A 36 -3.71 8.85 -9.74
C ILE A 36 -3.03 8.74 -8.37
N VAL A 37 -3.76 9.02 -7.28
CA VAL A 37 -3.23 8.87 -5.92
C VAL A 37 -2.86 7.42 -5.61
N ASN A 38 -3.67 6.46 -6.05
CA ASN A 38 -3.39 5.04 -5.83
C ASN A 38 -2.11 4.59 -6.56
N GLU A 39 -1.93 5.03 -7.81
CA GLU A 39 -0.72 4.77 -8.59
C GLU A 39 0.51 5.46 -7.97
N TYR A 40 0.34 6.72 -7.52
CA TYR A 40 1.36 7.48 -6.82
C TYR A 40 1.84 6.74 -5.56
N LEU A 41 0.90 6.24 -4.75
CA LEU A 41 1.18 5.45 -3.55
C LEU A 41 2.03 4.23 -3.88
N ASP A 42 1.61 3.43 -4.86
CA ASP A 42 2.31 2.18 -5.20
C ASP A 42 3.70 2.44 -5.77
N CYS A 43 3.84 3.46 -6.62
CA CYS A 43 5.14 3.87 -7.16
C CYS A 43 6.12 4.28 -6.05
N ASN A 44 5.66 5.08 -5.09
CA ASN A 44 6.54 5.61 -4.04
C ASN A 44 6.82 4.59 -2.94
N LEU A 45 5.85 3.74 -2.58
CA LEU A 45 6.09 2.60 -1.67
C LEU A 45 7.15 1.66 -2.24
N LYS A 46 7.09 1.33 -3.53
CA LYS A 46 8.07 0.47 -4.19
C LYS A 46 9.50 1.04 -4.10
N LYS A 47 9.64 2.37 -4.12
CA LYS A 47 10.92 3.08 -3.99
C LYS A 47 11.43 3.15 -2.54
N HIS A 48 10.56 3.49 -1.58
CA HIS A 48 10.97 3.69 -0.19
C HIS A 48 11.04 2.40 0.64
N SER A 49 10.13 1.46 0.44
CA SER A 49 10.03 0.25 1.27
C SER A 49 9.39 -0.90 0.49
N ARG A 50 10.22 -1.76 -0.10
CA ARG A 50 9.75 -2.96 -0.83
C ARG A 50 8.91 -3.89 0.04
N LEU A 51 9.28 -4.06 1.31
CA LEU A 51 8.52 -4.90 2.25
C LEU A 51 7.11 -4.34 2.47
N LEU A 52 6.99 -3.05 2.78
CA LEU A 52 5.69 -2.41 3.00
C LEU A 52 4.87 -2.42 1.71
N TYR A 53 5.50 -2.20 0.55
CA TYR A 53 4.86 -2.35 -0.75
C TYR A 53 4.24 -3.74 -0.92
N TYR A 54 4.96 -4.82 -0.64
CA TYR A 54 4.41 -6.17 -0.74
C TYR A 54 3.22 -6.38 0.20
N ILE A 55 3.35 -5.98 1.47
CA ILE A 55 2.26 -6.11 2.45
C ILE A 55 1.01 -5.34 1.98
N VAL A 56 1.18 -4.09 1.54
CA VAL A 56 0.08 -3.23 1.08
C VAL A 56 -0.58 -3.84 -0.16
N VAL A 57 0.20 -4.23 -1.16
CA VAL A 57 -0.31 -4.85 -2.39
C VAL A 57 -1.07 -6.16 -2.11
N PHE A 58 -0.62 -6.96 -1.14
CA PHE A 58 -1.33 -8.18 -0.75
C PHE A 58 -2.64 -7.91 0.00
N LEU A 59 -2.61 -7.04 1.00
CA LEU A 59 -3.78 -6.76 1.84
C LEU A 59 -4.85 -5.98 1.07
N PHE A 60 -4.43 -5.02 0.25
CA PHE A 60 -5.30 -4.16 -0.53
C PHE A 60 -5.58 -4.70 -1.93
N ARG A 61 -5.31 -5.98 -2.21
CA ARG A 61 -5.69 -6.56 -3.50
C ARG A 61 -7.22 -6.51 -3.67
N SER A 62 -7.66 -6.01 -4.82
CA SER A 62 -9.07 -5.94 -5.19
C SER A 62 -9.27 -6.51 -6.58
N SER A 63 -10.39 -7.19 -6.79
CA SER A 63 -10.86 -7.62 -8.11
C SER A 63 -11.74 -6.54 -8.77
N ASN A 64 -11.96 -5.41 -8.11
CA ASN A 64 -12.67 -4.27 -8.68
C ASN A 64 -11.75 -3.56 -9.68
N TYR A 65 -12.15 -3.51 -10.95
CA TYR A 65 -11.40 -2.85 -12.02
C TYR A 65 -11.14 -1.36 -11.72
N LYS A 66 -12.01 -0.71 -10.95
CA LYS A 66 -11.80 0.68 -10.52
C LYS A 66 -10.59 0.85 -9.59
N HIS A 67 -10.17 -0.22 -8.90
CA HIS A 67 -9.04 -0.18 -7.98
C HIS A 67 -7.74 -0.63 -8.65
N SER A 68 -7.80 -1.21 -9.86
CA SER A 68 -6.61 -1.66 -10.56
C SER A 68 -5.90 -0.48 -11.22
N VAL A 69 -4.61 -0.36 -10.91
CA VAL A 69 -3.72 0.64 -11.47
C VAL A 69 -3.12 0.19 -12.80
N ASP A 70 -3.10 -1.13 -13.05
CA ASP A 70 -2.67 -1.71 -14.32
C ASP A 70 -3.89 -2.02 -15.21
N ILE A 71 -3.83 -1.55 -16.47
CA ILE A 71 -4.86 -1.71 -17.51
C ILE A 71 -4.99 -3.19 -17.95
N VAL A 72 -4.01 -4.03 -17.60
CA VAL A 72 -3.98 -5.45 -17.99
C VAL A 72 -3.86 -6.33 -16.75
N ASN A 73 -5.02 -6.78 -16.28
CA ASN A 73 -5.28 -8.07 -15.64
C ASN A 73 -4.08 -8.79 -15.00
N GLY A 74 -4.03 -8.79 -13.67
CA GLY A 74 -3.39 -9.87 -12.94
C GLY A 74 -3.02 -9.48 -11.52
N LYS A 75 -3.36 -10.35 -10.56
CA LYS A 75 -2.63 -10.36 -9.29
C LYS A 75 -1.12 -10.46 -9.63
N PRO A 76 -0.25 -9.61 -9.06
CA PRO A 76 1.19 -9.77 -9.24
C PRO A 76 1.63 -11.21 -9.03
N LEU A 77 2.57 -11.70 -9.86
CA LEU A 77 3.01 -13.11 -9.87
C LEU A 77 3.37 -13.61 -8.46
N TRP A 78 4.00 -12.77 -7.64
CA TRP A 78 4.37 -13.13 -6.27
C TRP A 78 3.15 -13.38 -5.37
N ILE A 79 2.02 -12.68 -5.55
CA ILE A 79 0.79 -12.94 -4.82
C ILE A 79 0.24 -14.30 -5.21
N TRP A 80 0.35 -14.66 -6.49
CA TRP A 80 -0.04 -15.98 -6.97
C TRP A 80 0.82 -17.08 -6.33
N ILE A 81 2.14 -16.86 -6.23
CA ILE A 81 3.06 -17.79 -5.53
C ILE A 81 2.65 -17.95 -4.06
N VAL A 82 2.29 -16.86 -3.36
CA VAL A 82 1.79 -16.93 -1.97
C VAL A 82 0.47 -17.70 -1.90
N ASP A 83 -0.47 -17.43 -2.81
CA ASP A 83 -1.74 -18.15 -2.88
C ASP A 83 -1.49 -19.66 -3.04
N VAL A 84 -0.64 -20.06 -3.99
CA VAL A 84 -0.28 -21.47 -4.25
C VAL A 84 0.43 -22.12 -3.05
N PHE A 85 1.39 -21.42 -2.44
CA PHE A 85 2.09 -21.91 -1.26
C PHE A 85 1.14 -22.17 -0.08
N CYS A 86 0.19 -21.27 0.16
CA CYS A 86 -0.80 -21.46 1.22
C CYS A 86 -1.75 -22.63 0.94
N TRP A 87 -2.13 -22.85 -0.33
CA TRP A 87 -2.86 -24.05 -0.73
C TRP A 87 -2.04 -25.33 -0.51
N PHE A 88 -0.75 -25.30 -0.86
CA PHE A 88 0.14 -26.41 -0.59
C PHE A 88 0.25 -26.70 0.92
N CYS A 89 0.35 -25.67 1.78
CA CYS A 89 0.31 -25.86 3.23
C CYS A 89 -0.99 -26.52 3.70
N LEU A 90 -2.15 -26.11 3.14
CA LEU A 90 -3.43 -26.73 3.47
C LEU A 90 -3.48 -28.21 3.06
N THR A 91 -3.00 -28.53 1.85
CA THR A 91 -2.92 -29.92 1.37
C THR A 91 -1.96 -30.75 2.21
N ALA A 92 -0.78 -30.21 2.53
CA ALA A 92 0.21 -30.86 3.39
C ALA A 92 -0.37 -31.14 4.78
N PHE A 93 -1.12 -30.20 5.37
CA PHE A 93 -1.83 -30.39 6.62
C PHE A 93 -2.83 -31.56 6.54
N ILE A 94 -3.66 -31.61 5.49
CA ILE A 94 -4.63 -32.71 5.28
C ILE A 94 -3.91 -34.06 5.15
N VAL A 95 -2.81 -34.11 4.38
CA VAL A 95 -2.01 -35.33 4.22
C VAL A 95 -1.40 -35.77 5.55
N CYS A 96 -0.85 -34.84 6.34
CA CYS A 96 -0.31 -35.14 7.67
C CYS A 96 -1.38 -35.67 8.64
N LEU A 97 -2.61 -35.15 8.55
CA LEU A 97 -3.74 -35.68 9.33
C LEU A 97 -4.06 -37.13 8.95
N ILE A 98 -4.17 -37.42 7.65
CA ILE A 98 -4.49 -38.76 7.13
C ILE A 98 -3.35 -39.76 7.43
N ALA A 99 -2.10 -39.33 7.31
CA ALA A 99 -0.91 -40.17 7.43
C ALA A 99 -0.58 -40.65 8.86
N GLY A 100 -1.36 -40.25 9.87
CA GLY A 100 -1.24 -40.87 11.21
C GLY A 100 -1.46 -39.93 12.40
N ILE A 101 -1.50 -38.60 12.22
CA ILE A 101 -1.76 -37.68 13.34
C ILE A 101 -3.22 -37.74 13.80
N ALA A 102 -4.17 -38.06 12.92
CA ALA A 102 -5.58 -38.15 13.29
C ALA A 102 -5.87 -39.30 14.28
N GLN A 103 -5.05 -40.36 14.27
CA GLN A 103 -5.26 -41.55 15.09
C GLN A 103 -5.15 -41.25 16.61
N PRO A 104 -4.06 -40.67 17.16
CA PRO A 104 -4.00 -40.29 18.57
C PRO A 104 -5.05 -39.23 18.95
N ILE A 105 -5.38 -38.31 18.04
CA ILE A 105 -6.42 -37.29 18.28
C ILE A 105 -7.81 -37.94 18.40
N SER A 106 -8.13 -38.90 17.53
CA SER A 106 -9.41 -39.63 17.55
C SER A 106 -9.56 -40.52 18.79
N VAL A 107 -8.46 -41.16 19.23
CA VAL A 107 -8.39 -41.94 20.46
C VAL A 107 -8.50 -41.03 21.69
N ALA A 108 -7.87 -39.86 21.66
CA ALA A 108 -8.00 -38.87 22.73
C ALA A 108 -9.44 -38.34 22.87
N LEU A 109 -10.10 -38.00 21.76
CA LEU A 109 -11.50 -37.57 21.75
C LEU A 109 -12.45 -38.68 22.22
N SER A 110 -12.29 -39.90 21.73
CA SER A 110 -13.11 -41.05 22.16
C SER A 110 -12.85 -41.42 23.63
N GLY A 111 -11.61 -41.33 24.09
CA GLY A 111 -11.22 -41.57 25.47
C GLY A 111 -11.77 -40.51 26.43
N LEU A 112 -11.80 -39.23 26.02
CA LEU A 112 -12.42 -38.15 26.78
C LEU A 112 -13.93 -38.36 26.93
N ILE A 113 -14.61 -38.77 25.86
CA ILE A 113 -16.05 -39.09 25.90
C ILE A 113 -16.34 -40.28 26.80
N LYS A 114 -15.44 -41.27 26.84
CA LYS A 114 -15.56 -42.50 27.65
C LYS A 114 -14.92 -42.41 29.04
N PHE A 115 -14.37 -41.25 29.42
CA PHE A 115 -13.57 -41.06 30.65
C PHE A 115 -12.43 -42.06 30.86
N ASP A 116 -11.86 -42.61 29.77
CA ASP A 116 -10.75 -43.57 29.83
C ASP A 116 -9.41 -42.87 29.56
N PHE A 117 -8.86 -42.25 30.59
CA PHE A 117 -7.57 -41.55 30.55
C PHE A 117 -6.38 -42.48 30.35
N SER A 118 -6.52 -43.78 30.63
CA SER A 118 -5.43 -44.76 30.49
C SER A 118 -5.11 -45.05 29.03
N SER A 119 -6.16 -45.18 28.21
CA SER A 119 -6.05 -45.37 26.76
C SER A 119 -5.52 -44.11 26.05
N ILE A 120 -5.87 -42.93 26.57
CA ILE A 120 -5.29 -41.65 26.10
C ILE A 120 -3.78 -41.66 26.32
N ASN A 121 -3.33 -41.95 27.55
CA ASN A 121 -1.91 -41.87 27.89
C ASN A 121 -1.05 -42.86 27.09
N LYS A 122 -1.56 -44.09 26.88
CA LYS A 122 -0.88 -45.10 26.04
C LYS A 122 -0.78 -44.68 24.57
N ALA A 123 -1.84 -44.13 23.99
CA ALA A 123 -1.84 -43.68 22.60
C ALA A 123 -0.86 -42.51 22.37
N PHE A 124 -0.79 -41.57 23.31
CA PHE A 124 0.18 -40.48 23.25
C PHE A 124 1.61 -40.96 23.46
N GLN A 125 1.87 -41.86 24.41
CA GLN A 125 3.21 -42.42 24.61
C GLN A 125 3.72 -43.17 23.38
N GLN A 126 2.87 -43.94 22.70
CA GLN A 126 3.24 -44.61 21.44
C GLN A 126 3.50 -43.63 20.31
N THR A 127 2.71 -42.54 20.22
CA THR A 127 2.90 -41.51 19.19
C THR A 127 4.16 -40.68 19.43
N PHE A 128 4.45 -40.29 20.67
CA PHE A 128 5.63 -39.50 21.01
C PHE A 128 6.92 -40.32 21.11
N ALA A 129 6.84 -41.65 21.10
CA ALA A 129 8.00 -42.53 21.02
C ALA A 129 8.61 -42.59 19.61
N ASP A 130 7.85 -42.28 18.56
CA ASP A 130 8.34 -42.20 17.18
C ASP A 130 8.72 -40.76 16.79
N PRO A 131 10.02 -40.47 16.55
CA PRO A 131 10.47 -39.14 16.11
C PRO A 131 9.77 -38.65 14.84
N THR A 132 9.38 -39.55 13.95
CA THR A 132 8.71 -39.23 12.68
C THR A 132 7.33 -38.64 12.94
N ALA A 133 6.56 -39.23 13.85
CA ALA A 133 5.25 -38.75 14.25
C ALA A 133 5.32 -37.37 14.92
N VAL A 134 6.35 -37.11 15.74
CA VAL A 134 6.58 -35.80 16.36
C VAL A 134 6.88 -34.72 15.30
N VAL A 135 7.75 -35.02 14.33
CA VAL A 135 8.07 -34.09 13.25
C VAL A 135 6.84 -33.78 12.38
N LEU A 136 6.07 -34.81 12.01
CA LEU A 136 4.83 -34.62 11.25
C LEU A 136 3.80 -33.77 12.02
N LEU A 137 3.70 -33.96 13.34
CA LEU A 137 2.84 -33.16 14.21
C LEU A 137 3.24 -31.69 14.22
N VAL A 138 4.53 -31.39 14.38
CA VAL A 138 5.04 -30.01 14.34
C VAL A 138 4.79 -29.36 12.96
N ILE A 139 5.08 -30.07 11.88
CA ILE A 139 4.84 -29.59 10.51
C ILE A 139 3.35 -29.33 10.29
N SER A 140 2.47 -30.20 10.78
CA SER A 140 1.02 -30.06 10.71
C SER A 140 0.54 -28.78 11.42
N PHE A 141 1.04 -28.50 12.63
CA PHE A 141 0.70 -27.27 13.35
C PHE A 141 1.18 -26.01 12.63
N ILE A 142 2.40 -26.00 12.09
CA ILE A 142 2.96 -24.85 11.37
C ILE A 142 2.16 -24.60 10.08
N THR A 143 1.93 -25.65 9.28
CA THR A 143 1.18 -25.54 8.01
C THR A 143 -0.27 -25.14 8.23
N PHE A 144 -0.93 -25.66 9.26
CA PHE A 144 -2.25 -25.23 9.70
C PHE A 144 -2.27 -23.76 10.10
N GLY A 145 -1.31 -23.32 10.92
CA GLY A 145 -1.19 -21.93 11.35
C GLY A 145 -1.06 -20.96 10.17
N ILE A 146 -0.20 -21.30 9.20
CA ILE A 146 -0.01 -20.51 7.96
C ILE A 146 -1.30 -20.47 7.15
N ALA A 147 -1.94 -21.63 6.91
CA ALA A 147 -3.16 -21.72 6.11
C ALA A 147 -4.33 -20.96 6.75
N MET A 148 -4.53 -21.10 8.06
CA MET A 148 -5.58 -20.40 8.80
C MET A 148 -5.37 -18.90 8.83
N PHE A 149 -4.13 -18.44 9.03
CA PHE A 149 -3.78 -17.02 8.97
C PHE A 149 -4.06 -16.45 7.57
N TYR A 150 -3.67 -17.17 6.52
CA TYR A 150 -3.95 -16.79 5.14
C TYR A 150 -5.46 -16.69 4.84
N LEU A 151 -6.24 -17.69 5.24
CA LEU A 151 -7.70 -17.69 5.09
C LEU A 151 -8.36 -16.55 5.87
N TYR A 152 -7.86 -16.24 7.07
CA TYR A 152 -8.29 -15.09 7.85
C TYR A 152 -8.07 -13.79 7.08
N LEU A 153 -6.87 -13.56 6.54
CA LEU A 153 -6.58 -12.35 5.76
C LEU A 153 -7.47 -12.23 4.53
N LEU A 154 -7.71 -13.34 3.82
CA LEU A 154 -8.63 -13.40 2.69
C LEU A 154 -10.05 -12.97 3.08
N LYS A 155 -10.60 -13.55 4.15
CA LYS A 155 -11.99 -13.39 4.53
C LYS A 155 -12.27 -12.07 5.26
N LYS A 156 -11.33 -11.58 6.07
CA LYS A 156 -11.55 -10.39 6.92
C LYS A 156 -10.98 -9.11 6.34
N VAL A 157 -9.83 -9.16 5.66
CA VAL A 157 -9.19 -7.94 5.14
C VAL A 157 -9.52 -7.77 3.67
N ILE A 158 -9.18 -8.76 2.85
CA ILE A 158 -9.28 -8.65 1.40
C ILE A 158 -10.75 -8.62 0.93
N ALA A 159 -11.64 -9.42 1.54
CA ALA A 159 -13.06 -9.41 1.18
C ALA A 159 -13.75 -8.08 1.49
N VAL A 160 -13.35 -7.40 2.57
CA VAL A 160 -13.88 -6.08 2.92
C VAL A 160 -13.38 -5.03 1.93
N ASN A 161 -12.09 -5.08 1.57
CA ASN A 161 -11.48 -4.16 0.61
C ASN A 161 -12.14 -4.17 -0.78
N ARG A 162 -12.75 -5.29 -1.18
CA ARG A 162 -13.50 -5.41 -2.45
C ARG A 162 -14.81 -4.63 -2.48
N ARG A 163 -15.38 -4.30 -1.32
CA ARG A 163 -16.68 -3.63 -1.21
C ARG A 163 -16.56 -2.11 -1.17
N TYR A 164 -15.37 -1.58 -0.93
CA TYR A 164 -15.15 -0.13 -0.89
C TYR A 164 -15.30 0.49 -2.28
N GLY A 165 -15.79 1.72 -2.32
CA GLY A 165 -15.60 2.60 -3.47
C GLY A 165 -14.12 3.02 -3.58
N LEU A 166 -13.72 3.55 -4.74
CA LEU A 166 -12.32 3.89 -5.00
C LEU A 166 -11.76 4.92 -4.00
N LYS A 167 -12.57 5.93 -3.65
CA LYS A 167 -12.24 6.92 -2.60
C LYS A 167 -11.91 6.25 -1.26
N ASP A 168 -12.85 5.47 -0.73
CA ASP A 168 -12.69 4.81 0.57
C ASP A 168 -11.52 3.83 0.57
N PHE A 169 -11.34 3.11 -0.54
CA PHE A 169 -10.23 2.20 -0.73
C PHE A 169 -8.88 2.92 -0.63
N VAL A 170 -8.71 4.05 -1.33
CA VAL A 170 -7.46 4.84 -1.31
C VAL A 170 -7.23 5.52 0.04
N VAL A 171 -8.30 6.02 0.68
CA VAL A 171 -8.21 6.63 2.02
C VAL A 171 -7.82 5.58 3.07
N TYR A 172 -8.40 4.38 3.02
CA TYR A 172 -8.07 3.29 3.93
C TYR A 172 -6.63 2.81 3.70
N LYS A 173 -6.21 2.68 2.43
CA LYS A 173 -4.84 2.33 2.05
C LYS A 173 -3.83 3.35 2.59
N THR A 174 -4.11 4.64 2.37
CA THR A 174 -3.32 5.76 2.89
C THR A 174 -3.19 5.71 4.41
N SER A 175 -4.30 5.52 5.10
CA SER A 175 -4.36 5.47 6.57
C SER A 175 -3.58 4.29 7.13
N PHE A 176 -3.67 3.13 6.49
CA PHE A 176 -2.88 1.95 6.85
C PHE A 176 -1.37 2.22 6.71
N ILE A 177 -0.96 2.84 5.61
CA ILE A 177 0.44 3.21 5.37
C ILE A 177 0.92 4.22 6.42
N LEU A 178 0.10 5.22 6.75
CA LEU A 178 0.38 6.23 7.77
C LEU A 178 0.58 5.62 9.16
N ASN A 179 -0.28 4.68 9.57
CA ASN A 179 -0.12 3.98 10.84
C ASN A 179 1.13 3.09 10.88
N ARG A 180 1.70 2.77 9.71
CA ARG A 180 2.93 1.98 9.54
C ARG A 180 4.11 2.85 9.09
N GLU A 181 4.03 4.17 9.24
CA GLU A 181 5.06 5.15 8.84
C GLU A 181 6.45 4.82 9.41
N ARG A 182 6.54 4.22 10.61
CA ARG A 182 7.82 3.75 11.19
C ARG A 182 8.56 2.76 10.29
N TYR A 183 7.88 1.92 9.51
CA TYR A 183 8.53 1.02 8.56
C TYR A 183 9.09 1.75 7.33
N ILE A 184 8.60 2.96 7.05
CA ILE A 184 9.13 3.84 6.00
C ILE A 184 10.39 4.55 6.52
N SER A 185 10.35 5.05 7.77
CA SER A 185 11.51 5.73 8.38
C SER A 185 12.67 4.79 8.72
N ILE A 186 12.39 3.57 9.18
CA ILE A 186 13.42 2.54 9.49
C ILE A 186 14.20 2.14 8.23
N ASN A 187 13.53 2.03 7.07
CA ASN A 187 14.22 1.77 5.81
C ASN A 187 15.03 2.98 5.31
N HIS A 188 14.61 4.21 5.61
CA HIS A 188 15.39 5.40 5.28
C HIS A 188 16.73 5.45 6.05
N ASP A 189 16.76 4.98 7.30
CA ASP A 189 17.98 4.92 8.12
C ASP A 189 18.86 3.69 7.85
N LEU A 190 18.27 2.49 7.69
CA LEU A 190 19.02 1.26 7.36
C LEU A 190 19.75 1.39 6.03
N ASN A 191 19.18 2.14 5.09
CA ASN A 191 19.66 2.19 3.72
C ASN A 191 20.69 3.33 3.50
N LYS A 192 21.10 4.10 4.52
CA LYS A 192 22.01 5.25 4.37
C LYS A 192 23.44 4.90 3.92
N LYS A 193 23.90 3.66 4.19
CA LYS A 193 25.22 3.14 3.74
C LYS A 193 25.15 2.43 2.38
N THR A 194 24.09 1.68 2.12
CA THR A 194 23.82 1.02 0.83
C THR A 194 23.35 2.01 -0.24
N LEU A 195 22.54 3.01 0.10
CA LEU A 195 22.17 4.15 -0.77
C LEU A 195 23.37 4.98 -1.16
N LYS A 196 24.34 5.25 -0.29
CA LYS A 196 25.57 5.97 -0.71
C LYS A 196 26.40 5.22 -1.75
N LYS A 197 26.40 3.88 -1.70
CA LYS A 197 27.04 3.01 -2.72
C LYS A 197 26.18 2.94 -3.99
N LEU A 198 24.87 2.77 -3.86
CA LEU A 198 23.91 2.76 -4.97
C LEU A 198 23.80 4.12 -5.65
N GLU A 199 23.85 5.24 -4.95
CA GLU A 199 23.89 6.62 -5.48
C GLU A 199 25.18 6.87 -6.26
N LYS A 200 26.32 6.32 -5.82
CA LYS A 200 27.56 6.37 -6.60
C LYS A 200 27.48 5.53 -7.89
N MET A 201 26.72 4.43 -7.88
CA MET A 201 26.50 3.60 -9.08
C MET A 201 25.39 4.16 -9.99
N LEU A 202 24.36 4.78 -9.42
CA LEU A 202 23.26 5.46 -10.12
C LEU A 202 23.68 6.80 -10.72
N LYS A 203 24.62 7.53 -10.09
CA LYS A 203 25.27 8.71 -10.69
C LYS A 203 26.10 8.36 -11.92
N LYS A 204 26.55 7.11 -12.06
CA LYS A 204 27.19 6.59 -13.29
C LYS A 204 26.19 6.19 -14.39
N GLN A 205 24.90 6.07 -14.07
CA GLN A 205 23.80 5.81 -15.00
C GLN A 205 22.90 7.06 -15.17
N GLN A 206 23.49 8.25 -15.30
CA GLN A 206 22.72 9.43 -15.70
C GLN A 206 22.33 9.33 -17.19
N GLY A 207 21.13 8.82 -17.43
CA GLY A 207 20.44 8.83 -18.71
C GLY A 207 19.12 8.05 -18.60
N SER A 208 18.01 8.75 -18.35
CA SER A 208 16.66 8.23 -18.04
C SER A 208 16.52 7.72 -16.58
N ASN A 209 15.46 7.98 -15.79
CA ASN A 209 14.05 8.18 -16.12
C ASN A 209 13.30 8.88 -14.97
N HIS A 210 12.44 9.83 -15.33
CA HIS A 210 11.38 10.53 -14.59
C HIS A 210 11.70 11.19 -13.23
N PRO A 211 11.52 12.52 -13.14
CA PRO A 211 11.65 13.23 -11.87
C PRO A 211 10.51 12.90 -10.88
N PRO A 212 10.70 13.21 -9.57
CA PRO A 212 9.87 12.67 -8.49
C PRO A 212 8.53 13.38 -8.28
N TYR A 213 8.07 14.18 -9.25
CA TYR A 213 6.89 15.04 -9.09
C TYR A 213 5.76 14.53 -9.97
N TRP A 214 4.55 14.48 -9.43
CA TRP A 214 3.35 14.10 -10.14
C TRP A 214 2.44 15.31 -10.23
N LEU A 215 1.98 15.60 -11.43
CA LEU A 215 1.14 16.76 -11.69
C LEU A 215 -0.30 16.32 -11.89
N VAL A 216 -1.20 16.97 -11.17
CA VAL A 216 -2.64 16.77 -11.27
C VAL A 216 -3.28 18.12 -11.61
N ARG A 217 -3.92 18.21 -12.77
CA ARG A 217 -4.49 19.46 -13.28
C ARG A 217 -6.01 19.50 -13.18
N ASN A 218 -6.57 20.70 -13.38
CA ASN A 218 -8.01 20.93 -13.50
C ASN A 218 -8.81 20.57 -12.24
N LEU A 219 -8.29 20.92 -11.06
CA LEU A 219 -8.95 20.62 -9.78
C LEU A 219 -10.08 21.61 -9.42
N ASP A 220 -10.26 22.65 -10.22
CA ASP A 220 -11.29 23.67 -10.04
C ASP A 220 -12.71 23.15 -10.27
N ILE A 221 -12.84 22.07 -11.03
CA ILE A 221 -14.12 21.45 -11.40
C ILE A 221 -14.89 20.90 -10.19
N PHE A 222 -14.19 20.61 -9.10
CA PHE A 222 -14.77 20.02 -7.91
C PHE A 222 -15.41 21.08 -7.03
N ASP A 223 -16.36 20.69 -6.18
CA ASP A 223 -16.89 21.57 -5.15
C ASP A 223 -15.89 21.74 -3.97
N ASP A 224 -16.20 22.62 -3.03
CA ASP A 224 -15.32 22.86 -1.88
C ASP A 224 -15.12 21.61 -0.99
N PRO A 225 -16.17 20.85 -0.60
CA PRO A 225 -15.99 19.64 0.21
C PRO A 225 -15.03 18.62 -0.41
N VAL A 226 -15.14 18.37 -1.73
CA VAL A 226 -14.25 17.45 -2.44
C VAL A 226 -12.83 18.01 -2.51
N ARG A 227 -12.67 19.30 -2.82
CA ARG A 227 -11.34 19.95 -2.83
C ARG A 227 -10.64 19.86 -1.48
N TRP A 228 -11.34 20.08 -0.38
CA TRP A 228 -10.76 19.94 0.95
C TRP A 228 -10.30 18.51 1.24
N THR A 229 -11.09 17.52 0.83
CA THR A 229 -10.70 16.11 0.94
C THR A 229 -9.44 15.82 0.11
N ILE A 230 -9.37 16.34 -1.12
CA ILE A 230 -8.21 16.21 -2.02
C ILE A 230 -6.95 16.82 -1.38
N LEU A 231 -7.08 18.02 -0.80
CA LEU A 231 -5.97 18.69 -0.10
C LEU A 231 -5.53 17.90 1.13
N GLN A 232 -6.46 17.33 1.90
CA GLN A 232 -6.13 16.48 3.06
C GLN A 232 -5.36 15.23 2.66
N VAL A 233 -5.84 14.51 1.64
CA VAL A 233 -5.15 13.34 1.09
C VAL A 233 -3.75 13.74 0.61
N THR A 234 -3.63 14.86 -0.11
CA THR A 234 -2.36 15.37 -0.62
C THR A 234 -1.39 15.78 0.49
N ASN A 235 -1.89 16.36 1.57
CA ASN A 235 -1.10 16.69 2.76
C ASN A 235 -0.55 15.44 3.45
N VAL A 236 -1.35 14.38 3.56
CA VAL A 236 -0.88 13.08 4.07
C VAL A 236 0.15 12.46 3.11
N MET A 237 -0.06 12.55 1.79
CA MET A 237 0.90 12.06 0.80
C MET A 237 2.26 12.76 0.93
N ASN A 238 2.28 14.08 1.05
CA ASN A 238 3.51 14.86 1.21
C ASN A 238 4.15 14.68 2.59
N LYS A 239 3.41 14.22 3.60
CA LYS A 239 3.98 13.75 4.86
C LYS A 239 4.71 12.42 4.68
N LEU A 240 4.04 11.44 4.05
CA LEU A 240 4.56 10.08 3.85
C LEU A 240 5.78 10.04 2.94
N PHE A 241 5.77 10.85 1.89
CA PHE A 241 6.81 10.89 0.87
C PHE A 241 7.28 12.34 0.68
N PRO A 242 8.04 12.91 1.61
CA PRO A 242 8.43 14.33 1.56
C PRO A 242 9.31 14.70 0.36
N ASP A 243 10.01 13.72 -0.20
CA ASP A 243 10.91 13.88 -1.35
C ASP A 243 10.18 13.72 -2.70
N PHE A 244 8.92 13.27 -2.68
CA PHE A 244 8.06 13.10 -3.83
C PHE A 244 6.87 14.07 -3.71
N ALA A 245 6.63 14.87 -4.74
CA ALA A 245 5.55 15.85 -4.71
C ALA A 245 4.34 15.34 -5.48
N LEU A 246 3.20 15.17 -4.82
CA LEU A 246 1.92 15.27 -5.52
C LEU A 246 1.58 16.77 -5.61
N THR A 247 1.72 17.32 -6.81
CA THR A 247 1.51 18.74 -7.11
C THR A 247 0.16 18.91 -7.79
N LEU A 248 -0.64 19.80 -7.22
CA LEU A 248 -2.00 20.09 -7.62
C LEU A 248 -2.04 21.44 -8.34
N ILE A 249 -2.65 21.48 -9.53
CA ILE A 249 -2.88 22.70 -10.28
C ILE A 249 -4.37 23.02 -10.31
N PHE A 250 -4.67 24.24 -9.92
CA PHE A 250 -5.94 24.92 -10.05
C PHE A 250 -5.75 26.00 -11.12
N ASP A 251 -6.33 25.78 -12.30
CA ASP A 251 -6.11 26.56 -13.52
C ASP A 251 -6.92 27.88 -13.50
N HIS A 252 -8.16 27.84 -13.00
CA HIS A 252 -9.12 28.95 -13.11
C HIS A 252 -9.76 29.33 -11.76
N VAL A 253 -8.95 29.83 -10.82
CA VAL A 253 -9.46 30.30 -9.52
C VAL A 253 -9.73 31.81 -9.55
N PRO A 254 -10.91 32.29 -9.11
CA PRO A 254 -11.17 33.71 -8.85
C PRO A 254 -10.24 34.27 -7.77
N ASN A 255 -9.79 35.52 -7.92
CA ASN A 255 -8.77 36.13 -7.04
C ASN A 255 -9.15 36.10 -5.54
N GLU A 256 -10.40 36.37 -5.20
CA GLU A 256 -10.85 36.32 -3.80
C GLU A 256 -10.77 34.91 -3.23
N ARG A 257 -11.23 33.91 -3.99
CA ARG A 257 -11.19 32.50 -3.60
C ARG A 257 -9.76 31.98 -3.52
N ALA A 258 -8.87 32.43 -4.40
CA ALA A 258 -7.46 32.08 -4.38
C ALA A 258 -6.77 32.57 -3.10
N LYS A 259 -7.04 33.82 -2.68
CA LYS A 259 -6.51 34.36 -1.41
C LYS A 259 -7.00 33.54 -0.21
N THR A 260 -8.29 33.21 -0.17
CA THR A 260 -8.85 32.36 0.89
C THR A 260 -8.19 30.98 0.90
N MET A 261 -8.08 30.33 -0.26
CA MET A 261 -7.43 29.02 -0.35
C MET A 261 -5.96 29.05 0.09
N ILE A 262 -5.19 30.08 -0.28
CA ILE A 262 -3.80 30.22 0.16
C ILE A 262 -3.74 30.34 1.69
N ASN A 263 -4.54 31.22 2.28
CA ASN A 263 -4.59 31.41 3.72
C ASN A 263 -4.96 30.10 4.45
N THR A 264 -5.98 29.40 3.97
CA THR A 264 -6.39 28.10 4.53
C THR A 264 -5.29 27.05 4.38
N ILE A 265 -4.62 26.99 3.22
CA ILE A 265 -3.51 26.05 2.99
C ILE A 265 -2.37 26.31 3.97
N ASP A 266 -2.00 27.57 4.16
CA ASP A 266 -0.88 27.92 5.03
C ASP A 266 -1.17 27.69 6.51
N LEU A 267 -2.42 27.90 6.94
CA LEU A 267 -2.87 27.71 8.33
C LEU A 267 -3.16 26.24 8.66
N ASP A 268 -3.94 25.55 7.85
CA ASP A 268 -4.50 24.24 8.20
C ASP A 268 -3.64 23.06 7.71
N PHE A 269 -2.81 23.26 6.68
CA PHE A 269 -2.06 22.17 6.05
C PHE A 269 -0.56 22.27 6.33
N LYS A 270 -0.11 21.51 7.33
CA LYS A 270 1.28 21.49 7.79
C LYS A 270 2.32 21.18 6.70
N TYR A 271 1.98 20.33 5.72
CA TYR A 271 2.95 19.82 4.73
C TYR A 271 2.75 20.37 3.32
N LEU A 272 1.80 21.28 3.10
CA LEU A 272 1.52 21.88 1.80
C LEU A 272 1.90 23.36 1.75
N LYS A 273 2.29 23.86 0.58
CA LYS A 273 2.43 25.29 0.29
C LYS A 273 1.69 25.61 -1.00
N ALA A 274 1.09 26.79 -1.05
CA ALA A 274 0.43 27.31 -2.23
C ALA A 274 1.31 28.35 -2.92
N ASN A 275 1.38 28.33 -4.24
CA ASN A 275 2.11 29.30 -5.04
C ASN A 275 1.20 29.83 -6.15
N VAL A 276 1.32 31.12 -6.41
CA VAL A 276 0.57 31.82 -7.45
C VAL A 276 1.42 31.87 -8.71
N VAL A 277 0.82 31.54 -9.85
CA VAL A 277 1.41 31.82 -11.17
C VAL A 277 0.57 32.90 -11.83
N THR A 278 1.17 34.08 -12.01
CA THR A 278 0.63 35.15 -12.85
C THR A 278 0.97 34.88 -14.31
N GLU A 279 0.05 35.21 -15.23
CA GLU A 279 0.08 34.84 -16.67
C GLU A 279 1.38 35.19 -17.41
N THR A 280 2.16 36.15 -16.91
CA THR A 280 3.49 36.49 -17.46
C THR A 280 4.56 35.41 -17.24
N ASN A 281 4.32 34.44 -16.36
CA ASN A 281 5.24 33.36 -15.99
C ASN A 281 4.59 31.98 -16.10
N ASP A 282 3.63 31.76 -17.01
CA ASP A 282 3.05 30.41 -17.18
C ASP A 282 3.96 29.53 -18.06
N PRO A 283 4.68 28.54 -17.51
CA PRO A 283 5.53 27.63 -18.29
C PRO A 283 4.72 26.60 -19.10
N LEU A 284 3.39 26.70 -19.12
CA LEU A 284 2.47 25.79 -19.80
C LEU A 284 1.67 26.48 -20.93
N SER A 285 2.00 27.73 -21.28
CA SER A 285 1.30 28.51 -22.32
C SER A 285 1.84 28.31 -23.74
N THR A 286 2.76 27.37 -23.94
CA THR A 286 3.28 26.92 -25.25
C THR A 286 2.84 25.51 -25.59
#